data_AF-A0AAE0RD57-F1
#
_entry.id   AF-A0AAE0RD57-F1
#
_cell.length_a   1.000
_cell.length_b   1.000
_cell.length_c   1.000
_cell.angle_alpha   90.00
_cell.angle_beta   90.00
_cell.angle_gamma   90.00
#
_symmetry.space_group_name_H-M   'P 1'
#
loop_
_entity.id
_entity.type
_entity.pdbx_description
1 polymer ?
#
loop_
_entity_poly.entity_id
_entity_poly.type
_entity_poly.pdbx_seq_one_letter_code
_entity_poly.pdbx_strand_id
1 'polypeptide(L)'
;MRQIKDLLPPSLDPMQFAYWDDAISTTLHLSLTHLENKDTYVRMLFIDFSSAFNTIIPQHLTEKLSLLGINTSLCNWILDFLTGRPQSVRIGNSISSATTLNTG
;
A
#
# COMPACT_ATOMS: atom_id res chain seq x y z
N MET A 1 0.03 0.12 16.21
CA MET A 1 -0.12 0.89 14.95
C MET A 1 0.57 2.26 14.96
N ARG A 2 0.74 2.96 16.10
CA ARG A 2 1.54 4.20 16.15
C ARG A 2 3.02 3.98 15.78
N GLN A 3 3.60 2.87 16.23
CA GLN A 3 5.02 2.55 16.04
C GLN A 3 5.52 2.40 14.59
N ILE A 4 4.68 2.08 13.60
CA ILE A 4 5.15 1.91 12.21
C ILE A 4 5.18 3.25 11.47
N LYS A 5 4.19 4.12 11.72
CA LYS A 5 4.14 5.44 11.08
C LYS A 5 5.33 6.31 11.52
N ASP A 6 5.74 6.18 12.78
CA ASP A 6 6.88 6.91 13.34
C ASP A 6 8.23 6.44 12.77
N LEU A 7 8.27 5.25 12.15
CA LEU A 7 9.46 4.69 11.48
C LEU A 7 9.53 5.05 10.00
N LEU A 8 8.47 5.65 9.43
CA LEU A 8 8.51 6.09 8.05
C LEU A 8 9.51 7.25 7.92
N PRO A 9 10.41 7.20 6.94
CA PRO A 9 11.45 8.19 6.82
C PRO A 9 10.81 9.53 6.42
N PRO A 10 11.38 10.66 6.85
CA PRO A 10 10.95 11.97 6.36
C PRO A 10 11.17 12.13 4.85
N SER A 11 11.90 11.20 4.21
CA SER A 11 12.07 11.10 2.76
C SER A 11 10.92 10.39 2.03
N LEU A 12 9.82 10.06 2.71
CA LEU A 12 8.62 9.56 2.04
C LEU A 12 8.14 10.61 1.03
N ASP A 13 7.58 10.17 -0.10
CA ASP A 13 7.10 11.10 -1.13
C ASP A 13 6.03 12.04 -0.54
N PRO A 14 6.25 13.37 -0.55
CA PRO A 14 5.26 14.34 -0.10
C PRO A 14 3.95 14.28 -0.88
N MET A 15 3.95 13.72 -2.09
CA MET A 15 2.78 13.48 -2.94
C MET A 15 2.14 12.09 -2.73
N GLN A 16 2.47 11.38 -1.63
CA GLN A 16 1.82 10.13 -1.26
C GLN A 16 0.57 10.38 -0.39
N PHE A 17 -0.60 10.40 -1.02
CA PHE A 17 -1.86 10.74 -0.36
C PHE A 17 -2.60 9.56 0.26
N ALA A 18 -2.34 8.32 -0.21
CA ALA A 18 -3.10 7.13 0.18
C ALA A 18 -3.09 6.90 1.72
N TYR A 19 -4.26 6.95 2.36
CA TYR A 19 -4.49 6.85 3.82
C TYR A 19 -4.06 8.06 4.68
N TRP A 20 -3.73 9.19 4.05
CA TRP A 20 -3.28 10.41 4.74
C TRP A 20 -4.17 11.61 4.39
N ASP A 21 -4.23 11.97 3.12
CA ASP A 21 -4.84 13.22 2.65
C ASP A 21 -5.56 13.05 1.29
N ASP A 22 -6.23 14.09 0.81
CA ASP A 22 -7.05 14.08 -0.40
C ASP A 22 -6.24 14.37 -1.68
N ALA A 23 -5.84 13.30 -2.37
CA ALA A 23 -5.16 13.35 -3.66
C ALA A 23 -5.92 14.15 -4.73
N ILE A 24 -7.26 14.07 -4.73
CA ILE A 24 -8.09 14.69 -5.77
C ILE A 24 -8.06 16.20 -5.60
N SER A 25 -8.27 16.69 -4.38
CA SER A 25 -8.22 18.11 -4.06
C SER A 25 -6.85 18.71 -4.42
N THR A 26 -5.76 18.07 -4.01
CA THR A 26 -4.40 18.54 -4.32
C THR A 26 -4.12 18.53 -5.83
N THR A 27 -4.45 17.45 -6.52
CA THR A 27 -4.23 17.34 -7.98
C THR A 27 -5.03 18.40 -8.74
N LEU A 28 -6.28 18.61 -8.35
CA LEU A 28 -7.16 19.62 -8.94
C LEU A 28 -6.59 21.02 -8.73
N HIS A 29 -6.24 21.36 -7.47
CA HIS A 29 -5.71 22.67 -7.13
C HIS A 29 -4.42 22.97 -7.91
N LEU A 30 -3.45 22.04 -7.90
CA LEU A 30 -2.19 22.20 -8.63
C LEU A 30 -2.40 22.38 -10.14
N SER A 31 -3.35 21.63 -10.71
CA SER A 31 -3.65 21.71 -12.14
C SER A 31 -4.30 23.04 -12.50
N LEU A 32 -5.28 23.50 -11.73
CA LEU A 32 -5.96 24.76 -11.98
C LEU A 32 -5.00 25.94 -11.82
N THR A 33 -4.22 25.99 -10.74
CA THR A 33 -3.20 27.02 -10.51
C THR A 33 -2.20 27.10 -11.67
N HIS A 34 -1.81 25.95 -12.25
CA HIS A 34 -0.91 25.95 -13.42
C HIS A 34 -1.57 26.55 -14.67
N LEU A 35 -2.85 26.24 -14.90
CA LEU A 35 -3.64 26.68 -16.05
C LEU A 35 -4.07 28.15 -16.00
N GLU A 36 -3.91 28.85 -14.87
CA GLU A 36 -4.11 30.30 -14.79
C GLU A 36 -3.10 31.10 -15.63
N ASN A 37 -1.95 30.48 -15.96
CA ASN A 37 -0.96 31.09 -16.83
C ASN A 37 -1.36 30.95 -18.30
N LYS A 38 -1.14 32.00 -19.10
CA LYS A 38 -1.40 31.94 -20.55
C LYS A 38 -0.52 30.89 -21.22
N ASP A 39 -1.10 30.24 -22.22
CA ASP A 39 -0.42 29.29 -23.10
C ASP A 39 0.19 28.07 -22.37
N THR A 40 -0.35 27.71 -21.20
CA THR A 40 0.00 26.46 -20.48
C THR A 40 -1.06 25.36 -20.69
N TYR A 41 -0.67 24.12 -20.41
CA TYR A 41 -1.56 22.96 -20.44
C TYR A 41 -1.08 21.90 -19.45
N VAL A 42 -2.00 21.07 -18.96
CA VAL A 42 -1.69 19.95 -18.06
C VAL A 42 -1.92 18.64 -18.81
N ARG A 43 -1.02 17.66 -18.61
CA ARG A 43 -1.21 16.28 -19.06
C ARG A 43 -1.13 15.37 -17.84
N MET A 44 -2.14 14.52 -17.67
CA MET A 44 -2.20 13.54 -16.59
C MET A 44 -2.06 12.14 -17.15
N LEU A 45 -1.24 11.32 -16.48
CA LEU A 45 -1.11 9.90 -16.76
C LEU A 45 -1.66 9.14 -15.55
N PHE A 46 -2.70 8.34 -15.77
CA PHE A 46 -3.26 7.47 -14.75
C PHE A 46 -2.70 6.05 -14.95
N ILE A 47 -1.98 5.55 -13.95
CA ILE A 47 -1.42 4.21 -13.92
C ILE A 47 -2.12 3.46 -12.78
N ASP A 48 -2.58 2.25 -13.07
CA ASP A 48 -3.15 1.36 -12.08
C ASP A 48 -2.39 0.03 -12.06
N PHE A 49 -2.16 -0.51 -10.86
CA PHE A 49 -1.49 -1.80 -10.68
C PHE A 49 -2.55 -2.89 -10.54
N SER A 50 -2.60 -3.81 -11.50
CA SER A 50 -3.49 -4.97 -11.43
C SER A 50 -3.22 -5.80 -10.18
N SER A 51 -4.24 -6.00 -9.35
CA SER A 51 -4.17 -6.81 -8.14
C SER A 51 -2.94 -6.50 -7.28
N ALA A 52 -2.72 -5.22 -6.97
CA ALA A 52 -1.52 -4.73 -6.27
C ALA A 52 -1.11 -5.60 -5.07
N PHE A 53 -2.05 -5.96 -4.18
CA PHE A 53 -1.77 -6.79 -3.00
C PHE A 53 -1.44 -8.26 -3.32
N ASN A 54 -1.98 -8.80 -4.41
CA ASN A 54 -1.69 -10.16 -4.85
C ASN A 54 -0.35 -10.29 -5.58
N THR A 55 0.20 -9.18 -6.07
CA THR A 55 1.44 -9.16 -6.86
C THR A 55 2.66 -8.80 -6.01
N ILE A 56 2.47 -8.39 -4.76
CA ILE A 56 3.58 -8.12 -3.84
C ILE A 56 4.37 -9.41 -3.61
N ILE A 57 5.69 -9.35 -3.82
CA ILE A 57 6.63 -10.41 -3.46
C ILE A 57 6.94 -10.27 -1.96
N PRO A 58 6.50 -11.20 -1.09
CA PRO A 58 6.61 -11.03 0.37
C PRO A 58 8.05 -10.84 0.85
N GLN A 59 9.01 -11.54 0.27
CA GLN A 59 10.43 -11.42 0.63
C GLN A 59 10.96 -10.02 0.38
N HIS A 60 10.67 -9.43 -0.79
CA HIS A 60 11.08 -8.05 -1.09
C HIS A 60 10.40 -7.03 -0.18
N LEU A 61 9.15 -7.28 0.22
CA LEU A 61 8.47 -6.43 1.19
C LEU A 61 9.18 -6.50 2.55
N THR A 62 9.46 -7.69 3.06
CA THR A 62 10.13 -7.91 4.35
C THR A 62 11.52 -7.26 4.38
N GLU A 63 12.30 -7.35 3.30
CA GLU A 63 13.59 -6.66 3.18
C GLU A 63 13.43 -5.14 3.29
N LYS A 64 12.47 -4.55 2.57
CA LYS A 64 12.20 -3.11 2.64
C LYS A 64 11.75 -2.68 4.03
N LEU A 65 10.90 -3.46 4.69
CA LEU A 65 10.44 -3.17 6.06
C LEU A 65 11.61 -3.24 7.07
N SER A 66 12.52 -4.19 6.89
CA SER A 66 13.74 -4.28 7.71
C SER A 66 14.65 -3.06 7.52
N LEU A 67 14.80 -2.56 6.29
CA LEU A 67 15.55 -1.33 5.99
C LEU A 67 14.92 -0.08 6.63
N LEU A 68 13.60 -0.09 6.84
CA LEU A 68 12.88 0.96 7.58
C LEU A 68 13.02 0.85 9.10
N GLY A 69 13.82 -0.09 9.60
CA GLY A 69 14.04 -0.28 11.04
C GLY A 69 12.90 -0.99 11.75
N ILE A 70 11.99 -1.64 11.02
CA ILE A 70 10.98 -2.50 11.62
C ILE A 70 11.65 -3.75 12.18
N ASN A 71 11.33 -4.10 13.42
CA ASN A 71 11.97 -5.23 14.10
C ASN A 71 11.70 -6.56 13.37
N THR A 72 12.66 -7.49 13.50
CA THR A 72 12.63 -8.80 12.82
C THR A 72 11.38 -9.61 13.15
N SER A 73 10.90 -9.58 14.39
CA SER A 73 9.71 -10.35 14.79
C SER A 73 8.45 -9.90 14.05
N LEU A 74 8.27 -8.59 13.86
CA LEU A 74 7.15 -8.04 13.12
C LEU A 74 7.30 -8.29 11.60
N CYS A 75 8.52 -8.17 11.08
CA CYS A 75 8.84 -8.53 9.70
C CYS A 75 8.51 -10.00 9.39
N ASN A 76 8.85 -10.92 10.30
CA ASN A 76 8.51 -12.34 10.18
C ASN A 76 7.01 -12.57 10.29
N TRP A 77 6.32 -11.86 11.19
CA TRP A 77 4.87 -11.95 11.31
C TRP A 77 4.15 -11.50 10.02
N ILE A 78 4.63 -10.43 9.38
CA ILE A 78 4.10 -9.96 8.09
C ILE A 78 4.39 -11.00 6.99
N LEU A 79 5.59 -11.58 6.97
CA LEU A 79 5.94 -12.64 6.02
C LEU A 79 5.01 -13.84 6.18
N ASP A 80 4.87 -14.38 7.39
CA ASP A 80 3.98 -15.51 7.71
C ASP A 80 2.52 -15.19 7.36
N PHE A 81 2.07 -13.95 7.55
CA PHE A 81 0.73 -13.52 7.17
C PHE A 81 0.50 -13.56 5.65
N LEU A 82 1.54 -13.25 4.87
CA LEU A 82 1.49 -13.17 3.41
C LEU A 82 1.86 -14.48 2.71
N THR A 83 2.38 -15.49 3.41
CA THR A 83 2.83 -16.76 2.81
C THR A 83 2.19 -17.98 3.43
N GLY A 84 1.68 -18.89 2.60
CA GLY A 84 1.26 -20.22 3.05
C GLY A 84 0.11 -20.23 4.04
N ARG A 85 -0.70 -19.16 4.12
CA ARG A 85 -1.73 -18.99 5.15
C ARG A 85 -2.97 -19.82 4.82
N PRO A 86 -3.37 -20.80 5.65
CA PRO A 86 -4.64 -21.48 5.47
C PRO A 86 -5.80 -20.56 5.86
N GLN A 87 -6.80 -20.45 4.99
CA GLN A 87 -8.02 -19.68 5.24
C GLN A 87 -9.26 -20.51 4.91
N SER A 88 -10.28 -20.41 5.76
CA SER A 88 -11.62 -20.92 5.51
C SER A 88 -12.66 -19.86 5.83
N VAL A 89 -13.82 -19.96 5.18
CA VAL A 89 -14.95 -19.05 5.38
C VAL A 89 -16.06 -19.80 6.09
N ARG A 90 -16.64 -19.18 7.12
CA ARG A 90 -17.82 -19.71 7.82
C ARG A 90 -19.01 -18.81 7.58
N ILE A 91 -20.13 -19.39 7.14
CA ILE A 91 -21.41 -18.71 7.01
C ILE A 91 -22.45 -19.52 7.80
N GLY A 92 -22.91 -18.96 8.92
CA GLY A 92 -23.77 -19.66 9.86
C GLY A 92 -23.13 -20.95 10.39
N ASN A 93 -23.76 -22.09 10.09
CA ASN A 93 -23.25 -23.42 10.46
C ASN A 93 -22.43 -24.12 9.38
N SER A 94 -22.23 -23.49 8.21
CA SER A 94 -21.43 -24.04 7.13
C SER A 94 -20.01 -23.48 7.16
N ILE A 95 -19.01 -24.33 6.97
CA ILE A 95 -17.59 -23.97 6.91
C ILE A 95 -17.01 -24.50 5.60
N SER A 96 -16.27 -23.67 4.87
CA SER A 96 -15.57 -24.08 3.65
C SER A 96 -14.37 -24.98 3.96
N SER A 97 -13.88 -25.71 2.96
CA SER A 97 -12.54 -26.27 3.03
C SER A 97 -11.49 -25.16 3.25
N ALA A 98 -10.37 -25.53 3.87
CA ALA A 98 -9.22 -24.65 3.97
C ALA A 98 -8.58 -24.49 2.58
N THR A 99 -8.30 -23.24 2.21
CA THR A 99 -7.52 -22.87 1.03
C THR A 99 -6.27 -22.15 1.49
N THR A 100 -5.13 -22.48 0.90
CA THR A 100 -3.87 -21.79 1.18
C THR A 100 -3.78 -20.51 0.38
N LEU A 101 -3.46 -19.41 1.03
CA LEU A 101 -3.25 -18.10 0.45
C LEU A 101 -1.79 -17.69 0.55
N ASN A 102 -1.28 -17.11 -0.52
CA ASN A 102 0.08 -16.54 -0.60
C ASN A 102 0.02 -15.04 -0.91
N THR A 103 -1.14 -14.44 -0.67
CA THR A 103 -1.44 -13.06 -1.04
C THR A 103 -2.31 -12.39 0.02
N GLY A 104 -2.29 -11.06 0.02
CA GLY A 104 -3.09 -10.20 0.89
C GLY A 104 -4.50 -9.97 0.37
#